data_AF-A0A0G4NJ23-F1
#
_entry.id   AF-A0A0G4NJ23-F1
#
_cell.length_a   1.000
_cell.length_b   1.000
_cell.length_c   1.000
_cell.angle_alpha   90.00
_cell.angle_beta   90.00
_cell.angle_gamma   90.00
#
_symmetry.space_group_name_H-M   'P 1'
#
loop_
_entity.id
_entity.type
_entity.pdbx_description
1 polymer ?
#
loop_
_entity_poly.entity_id
_entity_poly.type
_entity_poly.pdbx_seq_one_letter_code
_entity_poly.pdbx_strand_id
1 'polypeptide(L)'
;EYFSLLPNNEDFIFNFNQPQPKPGQGGELVAANRVTFPALVGTSSGMALGRVDPCGMNTLHVHPRSAELQMVISGRLITEMVPENGILNADGSRRVIRTELCPFMMTPFYQGSIHTQFNPE
;
A
#
# COMPACT_ATOMS: atom_id res chain seq x y z
N GLU A 1 11.31 16.08 24.82
CA GLU A 1 11.76 15.35 23.62
C GLU A 1 10.60 14.54 23.08
N TYR A 2 10.58 14.18 21.79
CA TYR A 2 9.42 13.49 21.21
C TYR A 2 9.06 12.17 21.95
N PHE A 3 10.06 11.42 22.41
CA PHE A 3 9.87 10.20 23.19
C PHE A 3 9.20 10.42 24.55
N SER A 4 9.29 11.62 25.15
CA SER A 4 8.58 11.90 26.40
C SER A 4 7.06 12.06 26.23
N LEU A 5 6.57 12.12 24.99
CA LEU A 5 5.13 12.14 24.66
C LEU A 5 4.55 10.73 24.46
N LEU A 6 5.40 9.71 24.31
CA LEU A 6 5.04 8.29 24.14
C LEU A 6 5.73 7.48 25.25
N PRO A 7 5.29 7.63 26.52
CA PRO A 7 6.04 7.13 27.67
C PRO A 7 5.96 5.61 27.85
N ASN A 8 5.01 4.92 27.20
CA ASN A 8 4.80 3.48 27.37
C ASN A 8 5.34 2.71 26.17
N ASN A 9 5.81 1.47 26.40
CA ASN A 9 6.27 0.61 25.30
C ASN A 9 5.14 0.30 24.30
N GLU A 10 3.90 0.24 24.79
CA GLU A 10 2.70 -0.01 23.99
C GLU A 10 2.43 1.12 22.99
N ASP A 11 2.91 2.35 23.23
CA ASP A 11 2.80 3.48 22.31
C ASP A 11 3.58 3.25 21.00
N PHE A 12 4.46 2.24 20.97
CA PHE A 12 5.28 1.83 19.83
C PHE A 12 4.79 0.54 19.15
N ILE A 13 3.58 0.08 19.47
CA ILE A 13 2.95 -1.10 18.86
C ILE A 13 1.71 -0.67 18.06
N PHE A 14 1.65 -1.03 16.78
CA PHE A 14 0.45 -0.84 15.97
C PHE A 14 -0.19 -2.18 15.60
N ASN A 15 -1.48 -2.33 15.93
CA ASN A 15 -2.22 -3.56 15.66
C ASN A 15 -2.99 -3.45 14.33
N PHE A 16 -2.57 -4.19 13.31
CA PHE A 16 -3.27 -4.25 12.01
C PHE A 16 -4.51 -5.15 12.01
N ASN A 17 -4.81 -5.88 13.10
CA ASN A 17 -6.01 -6.72 13.22
C ASN A 17 -7.27 -5.94 13.63
N GLN A 18 -7.16 -4.62 13.77
CA GLN A 18 -8.34 -3.76 13.96
C GLN A 18 -9.12 -3.63 12.64
N PRO A 19 -10.47 -3.60 12.68
CA PRO A 19 -11.28 -3.48 11.47
C PRO A 19 -11.24 -2.05 10.90
N GLN A 20 -11.36 -1.92 9.58
CA GLN A 20 -11.60 -0.61 8.97
C GLN A 20 -13.03 -0.13 9.29
N PRO A 21 -13.25 1.14 9.70
CA PRO A 21 -14.60 1.69 9.79
C PRO A 21 -15.24 1.79 8.40
N LYS A 22 -16.36 1.09 8.19
CA LYS A 22 -17.16 1.10 6.95
C LYS A 22 -16.31 0.72 5.71
N PRO A 23 -15.83 -0.53 5.61
CA PRO A 23 -15.07 -0.98 4.45
C PRO A 23 -15.96 -1.00 3.19
N GLY A 24 -15.31 -0.94 2.02
CA GLY A 24 -15.98 -1.17 0.75
C GLY A 24 -16.27 -2.66 0.54
N GLN A 25 -16.97 -3.00 -0.53
CA GLN A 25 -17.21 -4.40 -0.90
C GLN A 25 -15.97 -5.12 -1.45
N GLY A 26 -14.91 -4.38 -1.79
CA GLY A 26 -13.64 -4.95 -2.27
C GLY A 26 -12.66 -5.34 -1.17
N GLY A 27 -13.06 -5.25 0.10
CA GLY A 27 -12.23 -5.51 1.26
C GLY A 27 -11.90 -4.27 2.08
N GLU A 28 -10.88 -4.41 2.92
CA GLU A 28 -10.45 -3.40 3.89
C GLU A 28 -8.95 -3.10 3.83
N LEU A 29 -8.59 -1.89 4.29
CA LEU A 29 -7.23 -1.41 4.37
C LEU A 29 -7.02 -0.67 5.69
N VAL A 30 -6.09 -1.18 6.51
CA VAL A 30 -5.73 -0.60 7.80
C VAL A 30 -4.37 0.09 7.66
N ALA A 31 -4.34 1.41 7.85
CA ALA A 31 -3.13 2.22 7.65
C ALA A 31 -2.52 2.71 8.98
N ALA A 32 -1.24 2.41 9.18
CA ALA A 32 -0.37 3.05 10.16
C ALA A 32 0.32 4.26 9.50
N ASN A 33 -0.03 5.46 9.97
CA ASN A 33 0.58 6.71 9.54
C ASN A 33 0.71 7.65 10.75
N ARG A 34 1.33 8.82 10.59
CA ARG A 34 1.55 9.78 11.69
C ARG A 34 0.29 10.22 12.45
N VAL A 35 -0.91 10.06 11.89
CA VAL A 35 -2.19 10.39 12.52
C VAL A 35 -2.70 9.22 13.36
N THR A 36 -2.65 8.00 12.82
CA THR A 36 -3.17 6.78 13.48
C THR A 36 -2.15 6.11 14.39
N PHE A 37 -0.86 6.36 14.16
CA PHE A 37 0.26 5.80 14.90
C PHE A 37 1.33 6.89 15.09
N PRO A 38 1.23 7.70 16.16
CA PRO A 38 2.11 8.83 16.38
C PRO A 38 3.59 8.45 16.33
N ALA A 39 3.96 7.25 16.80
CA ALA A 39 5.33 6.69 16.81
C ALA A 39 6.07 6.74 15.46
N LEU A 40 5.36 6.91 14.34
CA LEU A 40 5.96 7.08 13.02
C LEU A 40 6.47 8.50 12.72
N VAL A 41 6.16 9.50 13.55
CA VAL A 41 6.65 10.87 13.34
C VAL A 41 8.19 10.88 13.33
N GLY A 42 8.77 11.45 12.26
CA GLY A 42 10.22 11.51 12.07
C GLY A 42 10.86 10.29 11.39
N THR A 43 10.10 9.20 11.18
CA THR A 43 10.61 7.99 10.52
C THR A 43 10.56 8.04 8.99
N SER A 44 9.89 9.04 8.42
CA SER A 44 9.56 9.13 6.98
C SER A 44 8.87 7.89 6.42
N SER A 45 8.22 7.10 7.29
CA SER A 45 7.65 5.79 6.96
C SER A 45 6.15 5.74 7.26
N GLY A 46 5.49 4.80 6.59
CA GLY A 46 4.10 4.41 6.82
C GLY A 46 3.93 2.97 6.37
N MET A 47 2.88 2.32 6.84
CA MET A 47 2.57 0.95 6.44
C MET A 47 1.06 0.79 6.37
N ALA A 48 0.58 0.02 5.39
CA ALA A 48 -0.80 -0.39 5.32
C ALA A 48 -0.86 -1.91 5.18
N LEU A 49 -1.87 -2.52 5.81
CA LEU A 49 -2.22 -3.91 5.61
C LEU A 49 -3.61 -3.98 4.98
N GLY A 50 -3.64 -4.42 3.73
CA GLY A 50 -4.87 -4.62 2.96
C GLY A 50 -5.32 -6.08 3.02
N ARG A 51 -6.62 -6.29 3.26
CA ARG A 51 -7.30 -7.56 3.07
C ARG A 51 -8.29 -7.35 1.93
N VAL A 52 -7.92 -7.80 0.74
CA VAL A 52 -8.69 -7.56 -0.49
C VAL A 52 -9.56 -8.79 -0.74
N ASP A 53 -10.88 -8.60 -0.70
CA ASP A 53 -11.85 -9.69 -0.89
C ASP A 53 -11.82 -10.24 -2.33
N PRO A 54 -12.44 -11.41 -2.60
CA PRO A 54 -12.62 -11.93 -3.94
C PRO A 54 -13.19 -10.92 -4.93
N CYS A 55 -12.57 -10.83 -6.10
CA CYS A 55 -12.85 -9.81 -7.12
C CYS A 55 -12.75 -8.36 -6.61
N GLY A 56 -12.13 -8.17 -5.43
CA GLY A 56 -11.91 -6.88 -4.81
C GLY A 56 -10.77 -6.13 -5.46
N MET A 57 -10.87 -4.80 -5.42
CA MET A 57 -9.86 -3.91 -5.98
C MET A 57 -9.55 -2.80 -4.98
N ASN A 58 -8.27 -2.62 -4.68
CA ASN A 58 -7.80 -1.34 -4.19
C ASN A 58 -7.70 -0.38 -5.39
N THR A 59 -8.69 0.50 -5.48
CA THR A 59 -8.95 1.36 -6.65
C THR A 59 -7.72 2.16 -7.08
N LEU A 60 -7.67 2.60 -8.33
CA LEU A 60 -6.58 3.44 -8.83
C LEU A 60 -6.34 4.65 -7.91
N HIS A 61 -5.12 4.78 -7.41
CA HIS A 61 -4.72 5.85 -6.52
C HIS A 61 -3.23 6.19 -6.71
N VAL A 62 -2.76 7.21 -5.97
CA VAL A 62 -1.37 7.68 -6.00
C VAL A 62 -0.91 8.01 -4.59
N HIS A 63 0.41 7.91 -4.36
CA HIS A 63 1.07 8.46 -3.17
C HIS A 63 1.90 9.68 -3.57
N PRO A 64 1.45 10.92 -3.31
CA PRO A 64 2.13 12.12 -3.84
C PRO A 64 3.51 12.38 -3.24
N ARG A 65 3.86 11.74 -2.12
CA ARG A 65 5.03 12.07 -1.29
C ARG A 65 5.82 10.84 -0.82
N SER A 66 5.53 9.64 -1.35
CA SER A 66 6.24 8.42 -0.96
C SER A 66 6.14 7.36 -2.04
N ALA A 67 7.11 6.44 -2.07
CA ALA A 67 7.01 5.20 -2.81
C ALA A 67 6.35 4.12 -1.94
N GLU A 68 5.67 3.16 -2.57
CA GLU A 68 5.11 1.98 -1.90
C GLU A 68 5.94 0.74 -2.27
N LEU A 69 6.20 -0.12 -1.28
CA LEU A 69 6.72 -1.47 -1.52
C LEU A 69 5.58 -2.45 -1.24
N GLN A 70 4.92 -2.90 -2.30
CA GLN A 70 3.75 -3.76 -2.18
C GLN A 70 4.18 -5.22 -2.13
N MET A 71 3.87 -5.90 -1.02
CA MET A 71 4.14 -7.32 -0.83
C MET A 71 2.87 -8.10 -0.53
N VAL A 72 2.83 -9.36 -0.99
CA VAL A 72 1.73 -10.27 -0.69
C VAL A 72 2.13 -11.19 0.46
N ILE A 73 1.30 -11.24 1.51
CA ILE A 73 1.51 -12.12 2.67
C ILE A 73 0.83 -13.48 2.46
N SER A 74 -0.36 -13.49 1.86
CA SER A 74 -1.16 -14.68 1.56
C SER A 74 -2.03 -14.43 0.33
N GLY A 75 -2.43 -15.48 -0.38
CA GLY A 75 -3.24 -15.39 -1.60
C GLY A 75 -2.43 -14.87 -2.78
N ARG A 76 -3.09 -14.14 -3.70
CA ARG A 76 -2.48 -13.58 -4.90
C ARG A 76 -3.07 -12.21 -5.22
N LEU A 77 -2.23 -11.30 -5.73
CA LEU A 77 -2.68 -10.02 -6.26
C LEU A 77 -2.14 -9.80 -7.66
N ILE A 78 -2.99 -9.30 -8.55
CA ILE A 78 -2.57 -8.67 -9.79
C ILE A 78 -2.36 -7.19 -9.47
N THR A 79 -1.21 -6.63 -9.82
CA THR A 79 -0.95 -5.20 -9.66
C THR A 79 -0.64 -4.55 -10.99
N GLU A 80 -1.02 -3.28 -11.11
CA GLU A 80 -0.68 -2.45 -12.26
C GLU A 80 -0.17 -1.10 -11.78
N MET A 81 0.92 -0.63 -12.42
CA MET A 81 1.48 0.70 -12.20
C MET A 81 1.77 1.38 -13.53
N VAL A 82 1.36 2.64 -13.64
CA VAL A 82 1.78 3.52 -14.73
C VAL A 82 2.93 4.40 -14.24
N PRO A 83 4.16 4.24 -14.77
CA PRO A 83 5.33 5.04 -14.40
C PRO A 83 5.18 6.51 -14.84
N GLU A 84 6.17 7.37 -14.64
CA GLU A 84 6.11 8.79 -15.06
C GLU A 84 6.01 8.99 -16.59
N ASN A 85 5.72 10.23 -17.01
CA ASN A 85 5.55 10.57 -18.43
C ASN A 85 6.79 10.26 -19.27
N GLY A 86 6.57 9.87 -20.53
CA GLY A 86 7.67 9.57 -21.47
C GLY A 86 8.21 8.14 -21.40
N ILE A 87 7.78 7.34 -20.41
CA ILE A 87 8.10 5.91 -20.37
C ILE A 87 7.12 5.13 -21.27
N LEU A 88 7.65 4.63 -22.38
CA LEU A 88 6.91 3.93 -23.43
C LEU A 88 7.41 2.49 -23.60
N ASN A 89 6.58 1.64 -24.18
CA ASN A 89 6.96 0.34 -24.71
C ASN A 89 7.69 0.49 -26.06
N ALA A 90 8.24 -0.61 -26.58
CA ALA A 90 8.94 -0.62 -27.87
C ALA A 90 8.03 -0.23 -29.06
N ASP A 91 6.73 -0.44 -28.94
CA ASP A 91 5.72 -0.05 -29.93
C ASP A 91 5.25 1.40 -29.80
N GLY A 92 5.84 2.18 -28.88
CA GLY A 92 5.47 3.58 -28.62
C GLY A 92 4.22 3.76 -27.75
N SER A 93 3.56 2.68 -27.32
CA SER A 93 2.44 2.75 -26.39
C SER A 93 2.88 3.12 -24.98
N ARG A 94 1.94 3.64 -24.17
CA ARG A 94 2.20 3.96 -22.77
C ARG A 94 2.59 2.69 -22.01
N ARG A 95 3.75 2.69 -21.35
CA ARG A 95 4.16 1.54 -20.53
C ARG A 95 3.24 1.37 -19.33
N VAL A 96 2.71 0.16 -19.16
CA VAL A 96 2.01 -0.27 -17.94
C VAL A 96 2.80 -1.45 -17.39
N ILE A 97 3.22 -1.35 -16.13
CA ILE A 97 3.90 -2.44 -15.44
C ILE A 97 2.84 -3.25 -14.73
N ARG A 98 2.51 -4.42 -15.29
CA ARG A 98 1.58 -5.39 -14.70
C ARG A 98 2.37 -6.54 -14.11
N THR A 99 2.08 -6.90 -12.87
CA THR A 99 2.69 -8.04 -12.18
C THR A 99 1.62 -8.90 -11.52
N GLU A 100 1.94 -10.18 -11.36
CA GLU A 100 1.16 -11.13 -10.57
C GLU A 100 2.03 -11.56 -9.38
N LEU A 101 1.59 -11.21 -8.18
CA LEU A 101 2.36 -11.41 -6.95
C LEU A 101 1.72 -12.54 -6.13
N CYS A 102 2.49 -13.59 -5.88
CA CYS A 102 2.20 -14.66 -4.95
C CYS A 102 2.79 -14.35 -3.55
N PRO A 103 2.53 -15.17 -2.51
CA PRO A 103 3.04 -14.91 -1.17
C PRO A 103 4.56 -14.74 -1.16
N PHE A 104 5.02 -13.75 -0.39
CA PHE A 104 6.42 -13.35 -0.23
C PHE A 104 7.08 -12.76 -1.49
N MET A 105 6.29 -12.33 -2.48
CA MET A 105 6.75 -11.51 -3.60
C MET A 105 6.47 -10.02 -3.36
N MET A 106 7.28 -9.14 -3.95
CA MET A 106 7.17 -7.69 -3.81
C MET A 106 7.37 -6.98 -5.15
N THR A 107 6.65 -5.87 -5.34
CA THR A 107 6.88 -4.90 -6.43
C THR A 107 6.89 -3.48 -5.86
N PRO A 108 7.70 -2.56 -6.41
CA PRO A 108 7.62 -1.15 -6.03
C PRO A 108 6.52 -0.42 -6.81
N PHE A 109 5.90 0.58 -6.17
CA PHE A 109 5.20 1.68 -6.83
C PHE A 109 5.93 2.99 -6.54
N TYR A 110 6.37 3.67 -7.59
CA TYR A 110 7.15 4.90 -7.44
C TYR A 110 6.28 6.06 -6.95
N GLN A 111 6.89 7.04 -6.29
CA GLN A 111 6.19 8.24 -5.83
C GLN A 111 5.45 8.92 -6.99
N GLY A 112 4.16 9.20 -6.77
CA GLY A 112 3.30 9.84 -7.75
C GLY A 112 2.86 8.96 -8.92
N SER A 113 3.31 7.70 -9.00
CA SER A 113 2.81 6.75 -10.01
C SER A 113 1.38 6.33 -9.68
N ILE A 114 0.52 6.27 -10.72
CA ILE A 114 -0.84 5.74 -10.59
C ILE A 114 -0.73 4.22 -10.53
N HIS A 115 -1.34 3.61 -9.52
CA HIS A 115 -1.30 2.16 -9.36
C HIS A 115 -2.59 1.60 -8.76
N THR A 116 -2.77 0.29 -8.89
CA THR A 116 -3.89 -0.48 -8.35
C THR A 116 -3.47 -1.91 -8.03
N GLN A 117 -4.22 -2.54 -7.13
CA GLN A 117 -4.08 -3.93 -6.73
C GLN A 117 -5.46 -4.60 -6.82
N PHE A 118 -5.53 -5.73 -7.51
CA PHE A 118 -6.76 -6.48 -7.74
C PHE A 118 -6.58 -7.93 -7.26
N ASN A 119 -7.55 -8.42 -6.51
CA ASN A 119 -7.63 -9.83 -6.15
C ASN A 119 -8.46 -10.58 -7.21
N PRO A 120 -7.86 -11.47 -8.02
CA PRO A 120 -8.59 -12.25 -9.02
C PRO A 120 -9.38 -13.44 -8.47
N GLU A 121 -9.26 -13.76 -7.17
CA GLU A 121 -9.80 -14.99 -6.55
C GLU A 121 -10.67 -14.74 -5.33
#